data_AF-A0AA44DMX6-F1
#
_entry.id   AF-A0AA44DMX6-F1
#
_cell.length_a   1.000
_cell.length_b   1.000
_cell.length_c   1.000
_cell.angle_alpha   90.00
_cell.angle_beta   90.00
_cell.angle_gamma   90.00
#
_symmetry.space_group_name_H-M   'P 1'
#
loop_
_entity.id
_entity.type
_entity.pdbx_description
1 polymer ?
#
loop_
_entity_poly.entity_id
_entity_poly.type
_entity_poly.pdbx_seq_one_letter_code
_entity_poly.pdbx_strand_id
1 'polypeptide(L)'
;MNLDCLTKERNIGSDEIFKLLKDKNVIFFIEQWDTQWVSKSEAFDFWKNEVEMRVVPLEIECIYLEDYPGEYCYVPIKYKNNKDENDLTCYIKLDMYH
;
A
#
# COMPACT_ATOMS: atom_id res chain seq x y z
N MET A 1 13.46 -8.24 0.61
CA MET A 1 12.36 -9.18 0.92
C MET A 1 11.96 -9.88 -0.37
N ASN A 2 11.68 -11.20 -0.35
CA ASN A 2 11.29 -11.91 -1.58
C ASN A 2 9.74 -11.88 -1.72
N LEU A 3 9.24 -11.36 -2.85
CA LEU A 3 7.80 -11.28 -3.15
C LEU A 3 7.14 -12.67 -3.29
N ASP A 4 7.88 -13.73 -3.60
CA ASP A 4 7.38 -15.10 -3.76
C ASP A 4 6.73 -15.67 -2.48
N CYS A 5 6.98 -15.08 -1.31
CA CYS A 5 6.34 -15.48 -0.06
C CYS A 5 5.08 -14.67 0.28
N LEU A 6 4.81 -13.59 -0.46
CA LEU A 6 3.64 -12.77 -0.26
C LEU A 6 2.46 -13.29 -1.08
N THR A 7 1.29 -13.32 -0.46
CA THR A 7 0.04 -13.68 -1.13
C THR A 7 -0.94 -12.54 -1.03
N LYS A 8 -1.49 -12.17 -2.19
CA LYS A 8 -2.51 -11.14 -2.34
C LYS A 8 -3.74 -11.53 -1.52
N GLU A 9 -4.22 -10.62 -0.69
CA GLU A 9 -5.50 -10.78 0.01
C GLU A 9 -6.60 -10.03 -0.74
N ARG A 10 -6.56 -8.69 -0.76
CA ARG A 10 -7.60 -7.85 -1.38
C ARG A 10 -7.15 -6.40 -1.52
N ASN A 11 -7.89 -5.62 -2.30
CA ASN A 11 -7.74 -4.17 -2.35
C ASN A 11 -8.23 -3.54 -1.03
N ILE A 12 -7.59 -2.45 -0.62
CA ILE A 12 -7.91 -1.71 0.61
C ILE A 12 -7.94 -0.20 0.34
N GLY A 13 -8.78 0.53 1.07
CA GLY A 13 -8.90 1.99 0.97
C GLY A 13 -8.15 2.73 2.07
N SER A 14 -8.14 4.06 2.00
CA SER A 14 -7.37 4.93 2.91
C SER A 14 -7.69 4.70 4.39
N ASP A 15 -8.98 4.61 4.75
CA ASP A 15 -9.43 4.37 6.12
C ASP A 15 -8.90 3.07 6.73
N GLU A 16 -8.81 2.02 5.91
CA GLU A 16 -8.29 0.73 6.35
C GLU A 16 -6.78 0.80 6.54
N ILE A 17 -6.06 1.43 5.61
CA ILE A 17 -4.61 1.67 5.74
C ILE A 17 -4.33 2.42 7.04
N PHE A 18 -5.10 3.49 7.32
CA PHE A 18 -4.95 4.24 8.56
C PHE A 18 -5.17 3.39 9.81
N LYS A 19 -6.18 2.50 9.81
CA LYS A 19 -6.40 1.55 10.92
C LYS A 19 -5.22 0.59 11.10
N LEU A 20 -4.71 0.03 10.01
CA LEU A 20 -3.55 -0.89 10.05
C LEU A 20 -2.28 -0.21 10.57
N LEU A 21 -2.08 1.07 10.20
CA LEU A 21 -0.94 1.85 10.66
C LEU A 21 -0.95 2.12 12.17
N LYS A 22 -2.11 2.09 12.84
CA LYS A 22 -2.19 2.23 14.31
C LYS A 22 -1.49 1.08 15.05
N ASP A 23 -1.51 -0.11 14.47
CA ASP A 23 -0.84 -1.30 15.02
C ASP A 23 0.65 -1.38 14.67
N LYS A 24 1.17 -0.40 13.91
CA LYS A 24 2.59 -0.18 13.56
C LYS A 24 3.31 -1.34 12.87
N ASN A 25 2.59 -2.31 12.32
CA ASN A 25 3.14 -3.46 11.61
C ASN A 25 2.86 -3.41 10.11
N VAL A 26 3.05 -2.24 9.50
CA VAL A 26 2.81 -2.05 8.06
C VAL A 26 4.13 -1.87 7.33
N ILE A 27 4.28 -2.56 6.21
CA ILE A 27 5.35 -2.33 5.23
C ILE A 27 4.68 -2.00 3.90
N PHE A 28 4.99 -0.84 3.33
CA PHE A 28 4.58 -0.53 1.96
C PHE A 28 5.63 -1.04 0.98
N PHE A 29 5.19 -1.41 -0.21
CA PHE A 29 6.09 -1.62 -1.33
C PHE A 29 5.46 -1.18 -2.65
N ILE A 30 6.31 -0.68 -3.54
CA ILE A 30 5.94 -0.28 -4.89
C ILE A 30 6.75 -1.16 -5.84
N GLU A 31 6.07 -1.85 -6.74
CA GLU A 31 6.70 -2.73 -7.72
C GLU A 31 6.68 -2.04 -9.09
N GLN A 32 7.84 -1.51 -9.50
CA GLN A 32 8.07 -0.97 -10.83
C GLN A 32 9.19 -1.75 -11.52
N TRP A 33 10.29 -1.08 -11.87
CA TRP A 33 11.50 -1.69 -12.43
C TRP A 33 12.32 -2.36 -11.32
N ASP A 34 12.38 -1.69 -10.17
CA ASP A 34 12.88 -2.22 -8.91
C ASP A 34 11.79 -2.15 -7.84
N THR A 35 11.80 -3.09 -6.89
CA THR A 35 10.87 -3.03 -5.75
C THR A 35 11.37 -2.04 -4.71
N GLN A 36 10.62 -0.97 -4.51
CA GLN A 36 10.87 -0.01 -3.45
C GLN A 36 10.12 -0.44 -2.21
N TRP A 37 10.83 -0.57 -1.08
CA TRP A 37 10.26 -0.96 0.20
C TRP A 37 10.30 0.22 1.16
N VAL A 38 9.20 0.44 1.88
CA VAL A 38 9.11 1.44 2.95
C VAL A 38 9.06 0.70 4.28
N SER A 39 10.01 1.01 5.15
CA SER A 39 10.17 0.31 6.42
C SER A 39 8.99 0.59 7.37
N LYS A 40 8.80 -0.28 8.37
CA LYS A 40 7.77 -0.10 9.42
C LYS A 40 7.90 1.24 10.15
N SER A 41 9.12 1.71 10.36
CA SER A 41 9.41 2.99 11.04
C SER A 41 8.98 4.20 10.23
N GLU A 42 8.96 4.10 8.90
CA GLU A 42 8.65 5.20 7.98
C GLU A 42 7.22 5.12 7.44
N ALA A 43 6.53 3.99 7.64
CA ALA A 43 5.24 3.70 7.04
C ALA A 43 4.18 4.78 7.33
N PHE A 44 4.12 5.29 8.57
CA PHE A 44 3.13 6.33 8.91
C PHE A 44 3.43 7.66 8.22
N ASP A 45 4.69 8.10 8.22
CA ASP A 45 5.09 9.36 7.59
C ASP A 45 4.96 9.28 6.08
N PHE A 46 5.31 8.14 5.48
CA PHE A 46 5.09 7.88 4.07
C PHE A 46 3.60 7.90 3.73
N TRP A 47 2.75 7.24 4.52
CA TRP A 47 1.31 7.27 4.28
C TRP A 47 0.77 8.70 4.31
N LYS A 48 1.10 9.45 5.36
CA LYS A 48 0.57 10.79 5.60
C LYS A 48 1.01 11.81 4.54
N ASN A 49 2.26 11.73 4.08
CA ASN A 49 2.81 12.74 3.17
C ASN A 49 2.69 12.36 1.69
N GLU A 50 2.46 11.08 1.37
CA GLU A 50 2.51 10.59 -0.01
C GLU A 50 1.24 9.82 -0.39
N VAL A 51 0.88 8.80 0.39
CA VAL A 51 -0.16 7.83 0.00
C VAL A 51 -1.56 8.39 0.22
N GLU A 52 -1.84 9.01 1.38
CA GLU A 52 -3.18 9.42 1.82
C GLU A 52 -3.92 10.27 0.77
N MET A 53 -3.22 11.23 0.18
CA MET A 53 -3.74 12.15 -0.85
C MET A 53 -3.84 11.52 -2.26
N ARG A 54 -3.38 10.28 -2.44
CA ARG A 54 -3.29 9.58 -3.73
C ARG A 54 -3.97 8.21 -3.73
N VAL A 55 -4.58 7.79 -2.64
CA VAL A 55 -5.32 6.51 -2.60
C VAL A 55 -6.61 6.65 -3.39
N VAL A 56 -6.79 5.75 -4.35
CA VAL A 56 -8.04 5.55 -5.06
C VAL A 56 -9.10 4.97 -4.09
N PRO A 57 -10.28 5.61 -3.95
CA PRO A 57 -11.40 5.02 -3.20
C PRO A 57 -11.87 3.69 -3.81
N LEU A 58 -12.36 2.76 -3.00
CA LEU A 58 -12.72 1.42 -3.46
C LEU A 58 -13.98 1.40 -4.32
N GLU A 59 -14.84 2.42 -4.19
CA GLU A 59 -16.17 2.47 -4.80
C GLU A 59 -16.20 3.14 -6.18
N ILE A 60 -15.05 3.55 -6.73
CA ILE A 60 -15.02 4.25 -8.04
C ILE A 60 -14.88 3.27 -9.21
N GLU A 61 -15.57 3.59 -10.31
CA GLU A 61 -15.53 2.80 -11.55
C GLU A 61 -14.42 3.26 -12.51
N CYS A 62 -13.99 4.52 -12.39
CA CYS A 62 -12.99 5.14 -13.25
C CYS A 62 -12.06 6.06 -12.44
N ILE A 63 -10.79 6.11 -12.86
CA ILE A 63 -9.74 6.95 -12.27
C ILE A 63 -9.48 8.11 -13.22
N TYR A 64 -9.60 9.34 -12.74
CA TYR A 64 -9.15 10.55 -13.43
C TYR A 64 -7.89 11.05 -12.72
N LEU A 65 -6.74 11.04 -13.42
CA LEU A 65 -5.45 11.34 -12.80
C LEU A 65 -5.33 12.80 -12.36
N GLU A 66 -6.02 13.71 -13.05
CA GLU A 66 -6.13 15.14 -12.71
C GLU A 66 -6.74 15.42 -11.34
N ASP A 67 -7.46 14.45 -10.75
CA ASP A 67 -7.98 14.55 -9.38
C ASP A 67 -6.89 14.32 -8.32
N TYR A 68 -5.72 13.82 -8.72
CA TYR A 68 -4.64 13.45 -7.81
C TYR A 68 -3.40 14.34 -7.99
N PRO A 69 -2.73 14.75 -6.90
CA PRO A 69 -1.59 15.66 -7.00
C PRO A 69 -0.39 15.04 -7.73
N GLY A 70 0.07 15.72 -8.78
CA GLY A 70 1.13 15.23 -9.66
C GLY A 70 0.63 14.28 -10.74
N GLU A 71 -0.69 14.15 -10.92
CA GLU A 71 -1.33 13.34 -11.96
C GLU A 71 -1.00 11.84 -11.84
N TYR A 72 -0.93 11.34 -10.60
CA TYR A 72 -0.76 9.92 -10.33
C TYR A 72 -1.49 9.48 -9.05
N CYS A 73 -1.86 8.21 -9.01
CA CYS A 73 -2.57 7.63 -7.87
C CYS A 73 -2.08 6.23 -7.53
N TYR A 74 -2.48 5.75 -6.35
CA TYR A 74 -2.22 4.40 -5.87
C TYR A 74 -3.51 3.60 -5.73
N VAL A 75 -3.47 2.35 -6.18
CA VAL A 75 -4.43 1.31 -5.83
C VAL A 75 -3.77 0.38 -4.80
N PRO A 76 -4.11 0.49 -3.50
CA PRO A 76 -3.48 -0.28 -2.46
C PRO A 76 -4.03 -1.71 -2.40
N ILE A 77 -3.12 -2.68 -2.31
CA ILE A 77 -3.45 -4.10 -2.20
C ILE A 77 -2.78 -4.67 -0.96
N LYS A 78 -3.58 -5.27 -0.09
CA LYS A 78 -3.10 -5.97 1.09
C LYS A 78 -2.54 -7.34 0.71
N TYR A 79 -1.39 -7.66 1.28
CA TYR A 79 -0.70 -8.93 1.21
C TYR A 79 -0.37 -9.44 2.61
N LYS A 80 -0.26 -10.77 2.72
CA LYS A 80 0.29 -11.45 3.89
C LYS A 80 1.47 -12.31 3.51
N ASN A 81 2.35 -12.57 4.47
CA ASN A 81 3.44 -13.52 4.32
C ASN A 81 2.95 -14.93 4.62
N ASN A 82 3.00 -15.83 3.64
CA ASN A 82 2.56 -17.22 3.80
C ASN A 82 3.67 -18.18 4.28
N LYS A 83 4.92 -17.72 4.36
CA LYS A 83 6.05 -18.56 4.82
C LYS A 83 6.29 -18.48 6.33
N ASP A 84 5.69 -17.50 7.00
CA ASP A 84 5.78 -17.33 8.45
C ASP A 84 4.39 -17.03 9.00
N GLU A 85 3.78 -18.03 9.63
CA GLU A 85 2.45 -17.93 10.24
C GLU A 85 2.41 -17.00 11.46
N ASN A 86 3.58 -16.66 12.02
CA ASN A 86 3.71 -15.71 13.13
C ASN A 86 4.03 -14.29 12.64
N ASP A 87 4.19 -14.08 11.33
CA ASP A 87 4.41 -12.76 10.77
C ASP A 87 3.13 -11.92 10.82
N LEU A 88 3.03 -11.09 11.86
CA LEU A 88 1.94 -10.13 12.04
C LEU A 88 2.09 -8.88 11.15
N THR A 89 3.09 -8.86 10.26
CA THR A 89 3.30 -7.74 9.34
C THR A 89 2.26 -7.74 8.24
N CYS A 90 1.57 -6.61 8.12
CA CYS A 90 0.73 -6.30 6.98
C CYS A 90 1.58 -5.69 5.87
N TYR A 91 1.60 -6.35 4.71
CA TYR A 91 2.28 -5.84 3.53
C TYR A 91 1.25 -5.13 2.64
N ILE A 92 1.55 -3.93 2.19
CA ILE A 92 0.66 -3.16 1.32
C ILE A 92 1.42 -2.84 0.05
N LYS A 93 1.02 -3.49 -1.04
CA LYS A 93 1.46 -3.11 -2.38
C LYS A 93 0.74 -1.84 -2.79
N LEU A 94 1.46 -0.88 -3.35
CA LEU A 94 0.88 0.29 -4.00
C LEU A 94 1.06 0.14 -5.51
N ASP A 95 0.02 -0.27 -6.21
CA ASP A 95 0.02 -0.24 -7.68
C ASP A 95 -0.14 1.22 -8.10
N MET A 96 0.90 1.79 -8.72
CA MET A 96 0.96 3.19 -9.12
C MET A 96 0.52 3.37 -10.57
N TYR A 97 -0.33 4.38 -10.80
CA TYR A 97 -0.83 4.74 -12.13
C TYR A 97 -0.43 6.19 -12.45
N HIS A 98 0.08 6.41 -13.65
CA HIS A 98 0.47 7.69 -14.25
C HIS A 98 -0.25 7.90 -15.58
#